data_AF-A0A7J3TU38-F1
#
_entry.id   AF-A0A7J3TU38-F1
#
_cell.length_a   1.000
_cell.length_b   1.000
_cell.length_c   1.000
_cell.angle_alpha   90.00
_cell.angle_beta   90.00
_cell.angle_gamma   90.00
#
_symmetry.space_group_name_H-M   'P 1'
#
loop_
_entity.id
_entity.type
_entity.pdbx_description
1 polymer ?
#
loop_
_entity_poly.entity_id
_entity_poly.type
_entity_poly.pdbx_seq_one_letter_code
_entity_poly.pdbx_strand_id
1 'polypeptide(L)' 'MPEYQCDSCNFRFDSERATPPFRCPFCGKERTVKHVPSAEQVMSDVDNEASERKSIREDLARARQEGR' A
#
# COMPACT_ATOMS: atom_id res chain seq x y z
N MET A 1 -8.47 -14.10 -0.64
CA MET A 1 -8.49 -13.93 0.83
C MET A 1 -7.44 -12.89 1.17
N PRO A 2 -7.70 -11.94 2.09
CA PRO A 2 -6.68 -10.96 2.47
C PRO A 2 -5.51 -11.65 3.19
N GLU A 3 -4.30 -11.39 2.70
CA GLU A 3 -3.05 -11.87 3.28
C GLU A 3 -2.56 -10.85 4.31
N TYR A 4 -2.07 -11.34 5.45
CA TYR A 4 -1.55 -10.53 6.53
C TYR A 4 -0.14 -10.95 6.91
N GLN A 5 0.66 -10.00 7.39
CA GLN A 5 2.01 -10.23 7.87
C GLN A 5 2.21 -9.61 9.25
N CYS A 6 2.82 -10.36 10.16
CA CYS A 6 3.31 -9.81 11.42
C CYS A 6 4.65 -9.09 11.20
N ASP A 7 4.77 -7.83 11.62
CA ASP A 7 5.99 -7.05 11.52
C ASP A 7 7.08 -7.51 12.51
N SER A 8 6.68 -8.08 13.66
CA SER A 8 7.65 -8.47 14.68
C SER A 8 8.29 -9.84 14.47
N CYS A 9 7.64 -10.76 13.78
CA CYS A 9 8.18 -12.11 13.52
C CYS A 9 8.12 -12.50 12.04
N ASN A 10 7.73 -11.57 11.17
CA ASN A 10 7.62 -11.72 9.72
C ASN A 10 6.69 -12.84 9.22
N PHE A 11 5.96 -13.50 10.12
CA PHE A 11 5.03 -14.58 9.79
C PHE A 11 3.87 -14.07 8.94
N ARG A 12 3.60 -14.75 7.83
CA ARG A 12 2.50 -14.46 6.90
C ARG A 12 1.40 -15.49 7.04
N PHE A 13 0.16 -15.03 6.94
CA PHE A 13 -1.02 -15.87 7.08
C PHE A 13 -2.25 -15.23 6.44
N ASP A 14 -3.18 -16.07 5.99
CA ASP A 14 -4.46 -15.65 5.45
C ASP A 14 -5.49 -15.43 6.56
N SER A 15 -6.41 -14.50 6.35
CA SER A 15 -7.62 -14.39 7.16
C SER A 15 -8.85 -14.27 6.29
N GLU A 16 -9.97 -14.84 6.74
CA GLU A 16 -11.28 -14.63 6.12
C GLU A 16 -11.88 -13.28 6.52
N ARG A 17 -11.32 -12.62 7.55
CA ARG A 17 -11.78 -11.30 8.01
C ARG A 17 -11.18 -10.21 7.13
N ALA A 18 -12.01 -9.22 6.77
CA ALA A 18 -11.54 -8.01 6.09
C ALA A 18 -10.71 -7.09 7.01
N THR A 19 -10.86 -7.21 8.33
CA THR A 19 -10.14 -6.42 9.31
C THR A 19 -8.86 -7.12 9.79
N PRO A 20 -7.71 -6.40 9.88
CA PRO A 20 -6.48 -7.00 10.37
C PRO A 20 -6.64 -7.46 11.82
N PRO A 21 -6.17 -8.66 12.17
CA PRO A 21 -6.24 -9.11 13.55
C PRO A 21 -5.32 -8.27 14.43
N PHE A 22 -5.80 -7.91 15.62
CA PHE A 22 -5.00 -7.14 16.58
C PHE A 22 -3.83 -7.92 17.17
N ARG A 23 -3.76 -9.25 17.02
CA ARG A 23 -2.73 -10.08 17.63
C ARG A 23 -2.18 -11.10 16.62
N CYS A 24 -0.85 -11.21 16.56
CA CYS A 24 -0.19 -12.24 15.77
C CYS A 24 -0.45 -13.63 16.39
N PRO A 25 -0.97 -14.61 15.62
CA PRO A 25 -1.22 -15.96 16.13
C PRO A 25 0.05 -16.76 16.42
N PHE A 26 1.18 -16.36 15.83
CA PHE A 26 2.45 -17.08 15.95
C PHE A 26 3.29 -16.62 17.14
N CYS A 27 3.61 -15.31 17.22
CA CYS A 27 4.43 -14.77 18.31
C CYS A 27 3.62 -14.16 19.46
N GLY A 28 2.28 -14.08 19.32
CA GLY A 28 1.40 -13.55 20.35
C GLY A 28 1.45 -12.04 20.55
N LYS A 29 2.24 -11.30 19.76
CA LYS A 29 2.36 -9.84 19.88
C LYS A 29 1.16 -9.10 19.29
N GLU A 30 0.74 -8.06 19.99
CA GLU A 30 -0.40 -7.24 19.62
C GLU A 30 0.00 -6.06 18.74
N ARG A 31 -0.92 -5.60 17.90
CA ARG A 31 -0.82 -4.45 16.99
C ARG A 31 0.38 -4.49 16.04
N THR A 32 0.85 -5.69 15.72
CA THR A 32 1.99 -5.92 14.82
C THR A 32 1.58 -6.46 13.45
N VAL A 33 0.29 -6.70 13.21
CA VAL A 33 -0.19 -7.32 11.97
C VAL A 33 -0.58 -6.24 10.96
N LYS A 34 -0.04 -6.34 9.75
CA LYS A 34 -0.33 -5.47 8.60
C LYS A 34 -0.91 -6.27 7.44
N HIS A 35 -1.76 -5.64 6.64
CA HIS A 35 -2.27 -6.22 5.39
C HIS A 35 -1.17 -6.26 4.33
N VAL A 36 -1.10 -7.36 3.58
CA VAL A 36 -0.21 -7.51 2.44
C VAL A 36 -1.04 -7.24 1.18
N PRO A 37 -0.77 -6.14 0.44
CA PRO A 37 -1.49 -5.87 -0.79
C PRO A 37 -1.19 -6.94 -1.85
N SER A 38 -2.21 -7.29 -2.64
CA SER A 38 -2.06 -8.20 -3.78
C SER A 38 -1.17 -7.57 -4.85
N ALA A 39 -0.52 -8.41 -5.68
CA ALA A 39 0.32 -7.95 -6.78
C ALA A 39 -0.44 -7.01 -7.74
N GLU A 40 -1.69 -7.31 -8.07
CA GLU A 40 -2.55 -6.46 -8.91
C GLU A 40 -2.79 -5.08 -8.28
N GLN A 41 -2.98 -5.04 -6.97
CA GLN A 41 -3.19 -3.77 -6.26
C GLN A 41 -1.91 -2.95 -6.28
N VAL A 42 -0.75 -3.56 -6.00
CA VAL A 42 0.56 -2.90 -6.09
C VAL A 42 0.82 -2.35 -7.49
N MET A 43 0.51 -3.12 -8.54
CA MET A 43 0.67 -2.65 -9.92
C MET A 43 -0.24 -1.45 -10.22
N SER A 44 -1.47 -1.49 -9.71
CA SER A 44 -2.44 -0.41 -9.90
C SER A 44 -2.05 0.86 -9.14
N ASP A 45 -1.55 0.72 -7.91
CA ASP A 45 -1.03 1.83 -7.10
C ASP A 45 0.15 2.51 -7.83
N VAL A 46 1.10 1.73 -8.36
CA VAL A 46 2.26 2.26 -9.11
C VAL A 46 1.85 2.98 -10.40
N ASP A 47 0.88 2.45 -11.14
CA ASP A 47 0.35 3.11 -12.35
C ASP A 47 -0.32 4.44 -12.01
N ASN A 48 -1.15 4.45 -10.95
CA ASN A 48 -1.80 5.66 -10.47
C ASN A 48 -0.77 6.72 -10.01
N GLU A 49 0.20 6.33 -9.20
CA GLU A 49 1.30 7.23 -8.77
C GLU A 49 2.07 7.80 -9.97
N ALA A 50 2.32 6.99 -11.01
CA ALA A 50 2.99 7.45 -12.22
C ALA A 50 2.15 8.46 -13.00
N SER A 51 0.83 8.24 -13.09
CA SER A 51 -0.12 9.12 -13.76
C SER A 51 -0.24 10.48 -13.04
N GLU A 52 -0.31 10.47 -11.71
CA GLU A 52 -0.35 11.68 -10.88
C GLU A 52 0.94 12.51 -11.05
N ARG A 53 2.10 11.86 -10.96
CA ARG A 53 3.40 12.54 -11.16
C ARG A 53 3.53 13.15 -12.55
N LYS A 54 2.99 12.48 -13.58
CA LYS A 54 2.99 13.01 -14.95
C LYS A 54 2.10 14.25 -15.05
N SER A 55 0.88 14.19 -14.50
CA SER A 55 -0.05 15.33 -14.49
C SER A 55 0.56 16.55 -13.80
N ILE A 56 1.17 16.37 -12.61
CA ILE A 56 1.85 17.45 -11.87
C ILE A 56 2.97 18.08 -12.72
N ARG A 57 3.72 17.27 -13.47
CA ARG A 57 4.80 17.75 -14.33
C ARG A 57 4.27 18.60 -15.49
N GLU A 58 3.16 18.19 -16.10
CA GLU A 58 2.53 18.90 -17.21
C GLU A 58 1.92 20.23 -16.76
N ASP A 59 1.25 20.26 -15.61
CA ASP A 59 0.75 21.50 -14.98
C ASP A 59 1.89 22.48 -14.66
N LEU A 60 2.98 22.00 -14.06
CA LEU A 60 4.16 22.83 -13.79
C LEU A 60 4.79 23.39 -15.08
N ALA A 61 4.86 22.58 -16.13
CA ALA A 61 5.38 23.01 -17.42
C ALA A 61 4.51 24.09 -18.07
N ARG A 62 3.19 24.04 -17.88
CA ARG A 62 2.25 25.06 -18.34
C ARG A 62 2.38 26.36 -17.55
N ALA A 63 2.38 26.28 -16.22
CA ALA A 63 2.51 27.46 -15.36
C ALA A 63 3.80 28.26 -15.63
N ARG A 64 4.89 27.58 -16.00
CA ARG A 64 6.15 28.23 -16.40
C ARG A 64 6.04 29.00 -17.72
N GLN A 65 5.15 28.62 -18.62
CA GLN A 65 4.96 29.27 -19.92
C GLN A 65 4.07 30.52 -19.84
N GLU A 66 3.16 30.58 -18.86
CA GLU A 66 2.22 31.71 -18.67
C GLU A 66 2.84 32.88 -17.88
N GLY A 67 3.99 32.67 -17.23
CA GLY A 67 4.74 33.70 -16.52
C GLY A 67 5.81 34.43 -17.34
N ARG A 68 5.76 34.36 -18.69
CA ARG A 68 6.71 35.01 -19.60
C ARG A 68 6.05 36.09 -20.44
#